data_AF-A0A432HGC8-F1
#
_entry.id   AF-A0A432HGC8-F1
#
_cell.length_a   1.000
_cell.length_b   1.000
_cell.length_c   1.000
_cell.angle_alpha   90.00
_cell.angle_beta   90.00
_cell.angle_gamma   90.00
#
_symmetry.space_group_name_H-M   'P 1'
#
loop_
_entity.id
_entity.type
_entity.pdbx_description
1 polymer ?
#
loop_
_entity_poly.entity_id
_entity_poly.type
_entity_poly.pdbx_seq_one_letter_code
_entity_poly.pdbx_strand_id
1 'polypeptide(L)'
;MEAELTAWKANVYDIVRHMEALPGGEKEKILPNIEDLHILIAEMDDRIEQVRDNCTPETGITDIKADREAFDQALTRLRVTAEEAMIGLGGGDFGG
;
A
#
# COMPACT_ATOMS: atom_id res chain seq x y z
N MET A 1 6.13 -0.77 -1.56
CA MET A 1 5.28 -1.41 -2.59
C MET A 1 5.91 -1.31 -3.99
N GLU A 2 6.25 -0.12 -4.50
CA GLU A 2 6.93 0.02 -5.82
C GLU A 2 8.23 -0.78 -5.94
N ALA A 3 9.11 -0.68 -4.94
CA ALA A 3 10.39 -1.40 -4.94
C ALA A 3 10.21 -2.93 -5.00
N GLU A 4 9.17 -3.45 -4.34
CA GLU A 4 8.85 -4.88 -4.36
C GLU A 4 8.33 -5.30 -5.73
N LEU A 5 7.40 -4.55 -6.33
CA LEU A 5 6.90 -4.82 -7.68
C LEU A 5 8.02 -4.77 -8.73
N THR A 6 8.96 -3.83 -8.58
CA THR A 6 10.15 -3.73 -9.44
C THR A 6 11.05 -4.95 -9.31
N ALA A 7 11.28 -5.43 -8.09
CA ALA A 7 12.06 -6.64 -7.86
C ALA A 7 11.36 -7.89 -8.43
N TRP A 8 10.05 -8.01 -8.24
CA TRP A 8 9.26 -9.08 -8.84
C TRP A 8 9.32 -9.06 -10.37
N LYS A 9 9.21 -7.89 -11.00
CA LYS A 9 9.31 -7.75 -12.46
C LYS A 9 10.67 -8.23 -12.97
N ALA A 10 11.76 -7.87 -12.28
CA ALA A 10 13.11 -8.31 -12.63
C ALA A 10 13.23 -9.84 -12.58
N ASN A 11 12.68 -10.49 -11.54
CA ASN A 11 12.69 -11.95 -11.44
C ASN A 11 11.93 -12.62 -12.58
N VAL A 12 10.77 -12.09 -12.97
CA VAL A 12 9.98 -12.65 -14.09
C VAL A 12 10.72 -12.45 -15.42
N TYR A 13 11.33 -11.28 -15.63
CA TYR A 13 12.17 -11.01 -16.80
C TYR A 13 13.34 -12.00 -16.90
N ASP A 14 14.01 -12.29 -15.79
CA ASP A 14 15.08 -13.28 -15.76
C ASP A 14 14.58 -14.68 -16.11
N ILE A 15 13.42 -15.10 -15.60
CA ILE A 15 12.80 -16.40 -15.95
C ILE A 15 12.53 -16.48 -17.46
N VAL A 16 11.92 -15.44 -18.04
CA VAL A 16 11.63 -15.37 -19.48
C VAL A 16 12.92 -15.48 -20.29
N ARG A 17 13.98 -14.76 -19.89
CA ARG A 17 15.29 -14.82 -20.54
C ARG A 17 15.90 -16.22 -20.52
N HIS A 18 15.75 -16.95 -19.41
CA HIS A 18 16.22 -18.33 -19.32
C HIS A 18 15.40 -19.27 -20.22
N MET A 19 14.08 -19.08 -20.31
CA MET A 19 13.20 -19.87 -21.19
C MET A 19 13.50 -19.61 -22.67
N GLU A 20 13.78 -18.36 -23.04
CA GLU A 20 14.14 -17.99 -24.42
C GLU A 20 15.50 -18.54 -24.87
N ALA A 21 16.40 -18.78 -23.92
CA ALA A 21 17.73 -19.37 -24.17
C ALA A 21 17.68 -20.89 -24.42
N LEU A 22 16.53 -21.54 -24.20
CA LEU A 22 16.38 -22.97 -24.46
C LEU A 22 16.50 -23.30 -25.95
N PRO A 23 17.14 -24.42 -26.31
CA PRO A 23 17.33 -24.80 -27.71
C PRO A 23 16.03 -25.33 -28.36
N GLY A 24 15.76 -24.84 -29.57
CA GLY A 24 14.87 -25.42 -30.58
C GLY A 24 13.55 -26.02 -30.06
N GLY A 25 13.40 -27.34 -30.21
CA GLY A 25 12.13 -28.05 -29.99
C GLY A 25 11.59 -28.06 -28.55
N GLU A 26 12.40 -27.70 -27.54
CA GLU A 26 11.88 -27.46 -26.18
C GLU A 26 11.29 -26.06 -26.06
N LYS A 27 11.92 -25.06 -26.70
CA LYS A 27 11.43 -23.68 -26.76
C LYS A 27 10.09 -23.58 -27.50
N GLU A 28 9.90 -24.29 -28.60
CA GLU A 28 8.62 -24.30 -29.34
C GLU A 28 7.44 -24.78 -28.49
N LYS A 29 7.67 -25.74 -27.58
CA LYS A 29 6.61 -26.28 -26.71
C LYS A 29 6.15 -25.30 -25.65
N ILE A 30 7.01 -24.37 -25.26
CA ILE A 30 6.75 -23.39 -24.20
C ILE A 30 6.56 -21.97 -24.76
N LEU A 31 6.61 -21.80 -26.08
CA LEU A 31 6.48 -20.50 -26.74
C LEU A 31 5.21 -19.73 -26.28
N PRO A 32 4.03 -20.37 -26.16
CA PRO A 32 2.84 -19.68 -25.66
C PRO A 32 3.03 -19.18 -24.21
N ASN A 33 3.71 -19.96 -23.37
CA ASN A 33 3.99 -19.54 -21.99
C ASN A 33 4.96 -18.36 -21.94
N ILE A 34 5.93 -18.30 -22.87
CA ILE A 34 6.86 -17.16 -22.98
C ILE A 34 6.10 -15.90 -23.39
N GLU A 35 5.16 -16.01 -24.34
CA GLU A 35 4.30 -14.90 -24.76
C GLU A 35 3.42 -14.40 -23.60
N ASP A 36 2.80 -15.31 -22.85
CA ASP A 36 2.00 -14.96 -21.66
C ASP A 36 2.84 -14.24 -20.59
N LEU A 37 4.09 -14.67 -20.39
CA LEU A 37 4.99 -14.02 -19.44
C LEU A 37 5.43 -12.62 -19.91
N HIS A 38 5.58 -12.40 -21.23
CA HIS A 38 5.82 -11.05 -21.76
C HIS A 38 4.62 -10.13 -21.54
N ILE A 39 3.39 -10.65 -21.69
CA ILE A 39 2.17 -9.90 -21.34
C ILE A 39 2.16 -9.56 -19.85
N LEU A 40 2.50 -10.53 -18.98
CA LEU A 40 2.58 -10.29 -17.54
C LEU A 40 3.62 -9.21 -17.19
N ILE A 41 4.80 -9.21 -17.83
CA ILE A 41 5.82 -8.18 -17.61
C ILE A 41 5.29 -6.78 -17.99
N ALA A 42 4.53 -6.67 -19.09
CA ALA A 42 3.90 -5.42 -19.50
C ALA A 42 2.84 -4.96 -18.49
N GLU A 43 1.98 -5.86 -18.00
CA GLU A 43 1.02 -5.53 -16.94
C GLU A 43 1.71 -5.10 -15.64
N MET A 44 2.86 -5.70 -15.31
CA MET A 44 3.64 -5.31 -14.14
C MET A 44 4.23 -3.90 -14.30
N ASP A 45 4.63 -3.51 -15.51
CA ASP A 45 5.04 -2.13 -15.81
C ASP A 45 3.89 -1.15 -15.59
N ASP A 46 2.72 -1.42 -16.16
CA ASP A 46 1.54 -0.57 -16.00
C ASP A 46 1.16 -0.40 -14.52
N ARG A 47 1.27 -1.47 -13.72
CA ARG A 47 1.02 -1.42 -12.28
C ARG A 47 2.08 -0.62 -11.52
N ILE A 48 3.35 -0.70 -11.92
CA ILE A 48 4.41 0.13 -11.33
C ILE A 48 4.15 1.60 -11.62
N GLU A 49 3.77 1.95 -12.84
CA GLU A 49 3.37 3.31 -13.20
C GLU A 49 2.15 3.76 -12.41
N GLN A 50 1.12 2.92 -12.31
CA GLN A 50 -0.06 3.19 -11.48
C GLN A 50 0.33 3.45 -10.01
N VAL A 51 1.26 2.69 -9.45
CA VAL A 51 1.74 2.89 -8.08
C VAL A 51 2.52 4.21 -7.97
N ARG A 52 3.35 4.56 -8.94
CA ARG A 52 4.06 5.85 -8.94
C ARG A 52 3.12 7.05 -9.00
N ASP A 53 2.08 6.94 -9.82
CA ASP A 53 1.12 8.02 -10.04
C ASP A 53 0.13 8.17 -8.87
N ASN A 54 -0.32 7.06 -8.28
CA ASN A 54 -1.35 7.07 -7.24
C ASN A 54 -0.79 6.98 -5.82
N CYS A 55 0.44 6.49 -5.64
CA CYS A 55 1.09 6.40 -4.34
C CYS A 55 2.23 7.40 -4.27
N THR A 56 1.91 8.64 -3.92
CA THR A 56 2.94 9.61 -3.52
C THR A 56 3.43 9.26 -2.11
N PRO A 57 4.68 9.63 -1.74
CA PRO A 57 5.12 9.58 -0.34
C PRO A 57 4.18 10.36 0.60
N GLU A 58 3.46 11.35 0.05
CA GLU A 58 2.60 12.24 0.82
C GLU A 58 1.25 11.63 1.22
N THR A 59 0.66 10.77 0.38
CA THR A 59 -0.61 10.08 0.72
C THR A 59 -0.44 8.99 1.78
N GLY A 60 0.80 8.67 2.17
CA GLY A 60 1.08 7.64 3.18
C GLY A 60 1.50 8.15 4.57
N ILE A 61 2.09 9.35 4.68
CA ILE A 61 2.67 9.83 5.96
C ILE A 61 2.20 11.23 6.34
N THR A 62 2.00 12.14 5.39
CA THR A 62 1.58 13.52 5.68
C THR A 62 0.07 13.61 5.93
N ASP A 63 -0.75 12.90 5.16
CA ASP A 63 -2.20 12.87 5.39
C ASP A 63 -2.56 12.19 6.72
N ILE A 64 -1.92 11.05 7.04
CA ILE A 64 -2.17 10.36 8.32
C ILE A 64 -1.70 11.20 9.51
N LYS A 65 -0.61 11.98 9.38
CA LYS A 65 -0.16 12.84 10.48
C LYS A 65 -1.14 13.98 10.75
N ALA A 66 -1.58 14.68 9.71
CA ALA A 66 -2.56 15.76 9.86
C ALA A 66 -3.88 15.22 10.42
N ASP A 67 -4.37 14.10 9.90
CA ASP A 67 -5.59 13.45 10.39
C ASP A 67 -5.43 12.93 11.82
N ARG A 68 -4.26 12.36 12.17
CA ARG A 68 -3.97 11.92 13.54
C ARG A 68 -3.89 13.08 14.50
N GLU A 69 -3.23 14.18 14.12
CA GLU A 69 -3.16 15.39 14.94
C GLU A 69 -4.56 16.01 15.14
N ALA A 70 -5.38 16.05 14.09
CA ALA A 70 -6.77 16.51 14.19
C ALA A 70 -7.61 15.60 15.10
N PHE A 71 -7.43 14.29 15.00
CA PHE A 71 -8.11 13.31 15.84
C PHE A 71 -7.68 13.41 17.32
N ASP A 72 -6.39 13.55 17.59
CA ASP A 72 -5.84 13.72 18.95
C ASP A 72 -6.36 15.02 19.60
N GLN A 73 -6.48 16.11 18.83
CA GLN A 73 -7.10 17.35 19.29
C GLN A 73 -8.59 17.17 19.60
N ALA A 74 -9.33 16.45 18.75
CA ALA A 74 -10.74 16.16 18.97
C ALA A 74 -10.97 15.33 20.25
N LEU A 75 -10.13 14.32 20.50
CA LEU A 75 -10.17 13.53 21.75
C LEU A 75 -9.87 14.37 22.98
N THR A 76 -8.87 15.26 22.90
CA THR A 76 -8.53 16.16 24.01
C THR A 76 -9.68 17.10 24.34
N ARG A 77 -10.31 17.69 23.31
CA ARG A 77 -11.50 18.55 23.49
C ARG A 77 -12.65 17.78 24.10
N LEU A 78 -12.95 16.59 23.59
CA LEU A 78 -14.03 15.75 24.13
C LEU A 78 -13.81 15.45 25.62
N ARG A 79 -12.57 15.12 26.00
CA ARG A 79 -12.22 14.86 27.40
C ARG A 79 -12.45 16.08 28.30
N VAL A 80 -11.96 17.25 27.90
CA VAL A 80 -12.18 18.50 28.65
C VAL A 80 -13.68 18.79 28.78
N THR A 81 -14.43 18.69 27.67
CA THR A 81 -15.89 18.93 27.70
C THR A 81 -16.64 17.93 28.57
N ALA A 82 -16.18 16.68 28.63
CA ALA A 82 -16.77 15.65 29.49
C ALA A 82 -16.45 15.92 30.97
N GLU A 83 -15.21 16.30 31.29
CA GLU A 83 -14.80 16.72 32.63
C GLU A 83 -15.58 17.96 33.10
N GLU A 84 -15.74 18.97 32.23
CA GLU A 84 -16.57 20.16 32.49
C GLU A 84 -18.05 19.82 32.69
N ALA A 85 -18.60 18.92 31.85
CA ALA A 85 -19.98 18.46 32.01
C ALA A 85 -20.17 17.70 33.34
N MET A 86 -19.21 16.88 33.75
CA MET A 86 -19.25 16.18 35.03
C MET A 86 -19.14 17.15 36.22
N ILE A 87 -18.38 18.24 36.09
CA ILE A 87 -18.31 19.31 37.11
C ILE A 87 -19.63 20.10 37.15
N GLY A 88 -20.19 20.45 35.99
CA GLY A 88 -21.43 21.22 35.86
C GLY A 88 -22.70 20.46 36.25
N LEU A 89 -22.69 19.14 36.11
CA LEU A 89 -23.73 18.26 36.67
C LEU A 89 -23.64 18.13 38.20
N GLY A 90 -22.66 18.79 38.82
CA GLY A 90 -22.39 18.73 40.25
C GLY A 90 -21.67 17.43 40.59
N GLY A 91 -20.46 17.54 41.13
CA GLY A 91 -19.78 16.44 41.82
C GLY A 91 -20.58 16.01 43.05
N GLY A 92 -21.73 15.39 42.83
CA GLY A 92 -22.52 14.70 43.83
C GLY A 92 -21.79 13.42 44.19
N ASP A 93 -21.43 13.34 45.47
CA ASP A 93 -20.86 12.21 46.16
C ASP A 93 -21.56 10.89 45.78
N PHE A 94 -20.95 10.09 44.91
CA PHE A 94 -21.34 8.70 44.65
C PHE A 94 -20.61 7.78 45.63
N GLY A 95 -20.69 8.08 46.93
CA GLY A 95 -19.92 7.41 47.98
C GLY A 95 -20.60 7.43 49.34
N GLY A 96 -21.74 6.74 49.49
CA GLY A 96 -22.39 6.50 50.78
C GLY A 96 -23.79 5.90 50.68
#